data_AF-A0A853DQY9-F1
#
_entry.id   AF-A0A853DQY9-F1
#
_cell.length_a   1.000
_cell.length_b   1.000
_cell.length_c   1.000
_cell.angle_alpha   90.00
_cell.angle_beta   90.00
_cell.angle_gamma   90.00
#
_symmetry.space_group_name_H-M   'P 1'
#
loop_
_entity.id
_entity.type
_entity.pdbx_description
1 polymer ?
#
loop_
_entity_poly.entity_id
_entity_poly.type
_entity_poly.pdbx_seq_one_letter_code
_entity_poly.pdbx_strand_id
1 'polypeptide(L)'
;MSAPSLSRGRKDPAPVNPFLPAAPPPEPVQEAMPVDELLGEDLAATGPARPLGIQAPVGASLPRTFAGPEARTYMVGLHGGAGVTTLTQLLGEQVAVDAGTKVPLGGTPKVLLVARTHAAGLAAVQRAGQVWAAGQLSDVELLGLVLVDDGPRIGKAQLSACRQVMQILPRTWRIGWVESWRTQTTPEISAAPLRVRRTVNQLRAIGAPRTVNSTTNEGNPS
;
A
#
# COMPACT_ATOMS: atom_id res chain seq x y z
N MET A 1 55.71 -25.56 15.57
CA MET A 1 54.34 -25.90 16.02
C MET A 1 53.39 -25.55 14.89
N SER A 2 53.02 -26.52 14.04
CA SER A 2 52.10 -26.31 12.92
C SER A 2 50.81 -27.08 13.20
N ALA A 3 49.69 -26.37 13.21
CA ALA A 3 48.36 -26.95 13.34
C ALA A 3 47.93 -27.58 11.99
N PRO A 4 47.22 -28.73 11.98
CA PRO A 4 46.67 -29.28 10.75
C PRO A 4 45.35 -28.57 10.38
N SER A 5 45.25 -28.27 9.10
CA SER A 5 44.08 -27.72 8.40
C SER A 5 42.92 -28.72 8.41
N LEU A 6 41.77 -28.33 8.97
CA LEU A 6 40.51 -29.05 8.83
C LEU A 6 39.84 -28.63 7.52
N SER A 7 40.00 -29.45 6.47
CA SER A 7 39.22 -29.33 5.25
C SER A 7 37.76 -29.69 5.55
N ARG A 8 36.85 -28.71 5.49
CA ARG A 8 35.40 -28.94 5.51
C ARG A 8 35.03 -29.82 4.31
N GLY A 9 34.56 -31.03 4.57
CA GLY A 9 33.99 -31.92 3.56
C GLY A 9 32.82 -31.23 2.86
N ARG A 10 32.88 -31.22 1.52
CA ARG A 10 31.78 -30.82 0.65
C ARG A 10 30.68 -31.85 0.85
N LYS A 11 29.50 -31.42 1.32
CA LYS A 11 28.34 -32.31 1.52
C LYS A 11 27.83 -32.68 0.14
N ASP A 12 28.03 -33.93 -0.27
CA ASP A 12 27.51 -34.43 -1.54
C ASP A 12 25.99 -34.28 -1.59
N PRO A 13 25.41 -33.89 -2.75
CA PRO A 13 23.96 -33.85 -2.91
C PRO A 13 23.41 -35.27 -2.73
N ALA A 14 22.31 -35.38 -1.97
CA ALA A 14 21.68 -36.67 -1.69
C ALA A 14 21.37 -37.42 -2.99
N PRO A 15 21.61 -38.74 -3.06
CA PRO A 15 21.37 -39.52 -4.27
C PRO A 15 19.87 -39.50 -4.60
N VAL A 16 19.55 -39.05 -5.81
CA VAL A 16 18.19 -39.11 -6.38
C VAL A 16 17.85 -40.58 -6.62
N ASN A 17 16.77 -41.05 -6.01
CA ASN A 17 16.37 -42.46 -6.07
C ASN A 17 16.03 -42.89 -7.52
N PRO A 18 16.79 -43.81 -8.12
CA PRO A 18 16.63 -44.21 -9.52
C PRO A 18 15.41 -45.10 -9.78
N PHE A 19 14.72 -45.55 -8.73
CA PHE A 19 13.53 -46.39 -8.83
C PHE A 19 12.21 -45.61 -8.68
N LEU A 20 12.28 -44.29 -8.46
CA LEU A 20 11.09 -43.44 -8.51
C LEU A 20 10.90 -42.92 -9.94
N PRO A 21 9.71 -43.05 -10.54
CA PRO A 21 9.43 -42.39 -11.80
C PRO A 21 9.65 -40.88 -11.63
N ALA A 22 10.27 -40.25 -12.64
CA ALA A 22 10.44 -38.80 -12.66
C ALA A 22 9.07 -38.15 -12.44
N ALA A 23 8.96 -37.33 -11.39
CA ALA A 23 7.73 -36.59 -11.15
C ALA A 23 7.42 -35.78 -12.42
N PRO A 24 6.19 -35.84 -12.95
CA PRO A 24 5.82 -34.96 -14.05
C PRO A 24 6.12 -33.52 -13.64
N PRO A 25 6.61 -32.68 -14.57
CA PRO A 25 6.82 -31.26 -14.27
C PRO A 25 5.54 -30.73 -13.64
N PRO A 26 5.62 -30.03 -12.49
CA PRO A 26 4.42 -29.57 -11.81
C PRO A 26 3.61 -28.75 -12.81
N GLU A 27 2.37 -29.17 -13.05
CA GLU A 27 1.45 -28.35 -13.83
C GLU A 27 1.43 -26.95 -13.20
N PRO A 28 1.39 -25.88 -14.01
CA PRO A 28 1.36 -24.53 -13.47
C PRO A 28 0.12 -24.40 -12.59
N VAL A 29 0.33 -24.46 -11.27
CA VAL A 29 -0.72 -24.29 -10.28
C VAL A 29 -1.22 -22.85 -10.48
N GLN A 30 -2.41 -22.72 -11.05
CA GLN A 30 -3.07 -21.43 -11.14
C GLN A 30 -3.33 -20.98 -9.71
N GLU A 31 -2.57 -19.99 -9.25
CA GLU A 31 -2.75 -19.40 -7.94
C GLU A 31 -4.12 -18.73 -7.91
N ALA A 32 -5.11 -19.41 -7.32
CA ALA A 32 -6.44 -18.84 -7.13
C ALA A 32 -6.33 -17.62 -6.23
N MET A 33 -7.01 -16.53 -6.61
CA MET A 33 -7.04 -15.35 -5.76
C MET A 33 -7.83 -15.64 -4.48
N PRO A 34 -7.23 -15.45 -3.29
CA PRO A 34 -7.99 -15.60 -2.06
C PRO A 34 -9.01 -14.45 -1.93
N VAL A 35 -10.25 -14.83 -1.57
CA VAL A 35 -11.31 -13.90 -1.18
C VAL A 35 -10.91 -13.20 0.12
N ASP A 36 -11.12 -11.90 0.19
CA ASP A 36 -10.73 -11.08 1.33
C ASP A 36 -11.90 -10.85 2.27
N GLU A 37 -11.66 -10.99 3.58
CA GLU A 37 -12.70 -10.88 4.60
C GLU A 37 -13.31 -9.46 4.72
N LEU A 38 -12.60 -8.44 4.24
CA LEU A 38 -13.02 -7.05 4.22
C LEU A 38 -13.52 -6.59 2.84
N LEU A 39 -12.86 -7.06 1.78
CA LEU A 39 -13.07 -6.57 0.41
C LEU A 39 -13.73 -7.58 -0.53
N GLY A 40 -13.97 -8.82 -0.12
CA GLY A 40 -14.49 -9.87 -0.99
C GLY A 40 -13.58 -10.11 -2.19
N GLU A 41 -14.15 -10.06 -3.40
CA GLU A 41 -13.41 -10.18 -4.67
C GLU A 41 -12.72 -8.87 -5.08
N ASP A 42 -13.16 -7.72 -4.55
CA ASP A 42 -12.70 -6.41 -5.00
C ASP A 42 -11.32 -6.06 -4.45
N LEU A 43 -10.48 -5.36 -5.22
CA LEU A 43 -9.18 -4.93 -4.74
C LEU A 43 -9.23 -3.65 -3.87
N ALA A 44 -10.36 -2.96 -3.89
CA ALA A 44 -10.55 -1.71 -3.16
C ALA A 44 -12.02 -1.49 -2.81
N ALA A 45 -12.27 -0.85 -1.66
CA ALA A 45 -13.57 -0.31 -1.31
C ALA A 45 -13.67 1.14 -1.77
N THR A 46 -14.87 1.55 -2.18
CA THR A 46 -15.18 2.93 -2.57
C THR A 46 -15.93 3.63 -1.44
N GLY A 47 -15.47 4.82 -1.08
CA GLY A 47 -16.14 5.71 -0.13
C GLY A 47 -16.62 6.99 -0.79
N PRO A 48 -16.87 8.06 -0.02
CA PRO A 48 -17.34 9.34 -0.55
C PRO A 48 -16.31 9.98 -1.49
N ALA A 49 -16.74 10.45 -2.67
CA ALA A 49 -15.85 11.04 -3.65
C ALA A 49 -15.34 12.45 -3.28
N ARG A 50 -16.02 13.13 -2.35
CA ARG A 50 -15.71 14.49 -1.89
C ARG A 50 -15.97 14.63 -0.39
N PRO A 51 -15.29 15.57 0.29
CA PRO A 51 -15.60 15.92 1.67
C PRO A 51 -17.09 16.21 1.87
N LEU A 52 -17.66 15.72 2.96
CA LEU A 52 -19.08 15.92 3.28
C LEU A 52 -19.39 17.32 3.85
N GLY A 53 -18.38 18.15 4.11
CA GLY A 53 -18.55 19.51 4.65
C GLY A 53 -18.94 19.52 6.13
N ILE A 54 -18.61 18.47 6.88
CA ILE A 54 -18.88 18.37 8.32
C ILE A 54 -17.83 19.12 9.14
N GLN A 55 -18.22 19.69 10.28
CA GLN A 55 -17.25 20.37 11.14
C GLN A 55 -16.27 19.37 11.76
N ALA A 56 -14.96 19.65 11.66
CA ALA A 56 -13.94 18.85 12.33
C ALA A 56 -14.01 19.05 13.86
N PRO A 57 -13.71 18.01 14.66
CA PRO A 57 -13.50 18.18 16.09
C PRO A 57 -12.41 19.22 16.38
N VAL A 58 -12.55 19.94 17.49
CA VAL A 58 -11.55 20.93 17.93
C VAL A 58 -10.19 20.27 18.06
N GLY A 59 -9.17 20.85 17.42
CA GLY A 59 -7.79 20.34 17.45
C GLY A 59 -7.49 19.21 16.46
N ALA A 60 -8.48 18.71 15.71
CA ALA A 60 -8.22 17.74 14.65
C ALA A 60 -7.41 18.41 13.52
N SER A 61 -6.20 17.90 13.28
CA SER A 61 -5.31 18.32 12.20
C SER A 61 -4.36 17.19 11.84
N LEU A 62 -3.76 17.27 10.66
CA LEU A 62 -2.65 16.40 10.25
C LEU A 62 -1.35 17.21 10.18
N PRO A 63 -0.20 16.66 10.63
CA PRO A 63 1.09 17.32 10.45
C PRO A 63 1.36 17.63 8.98
N ARG A 64 1.93 18.80 8.68
CA ARG A 64 2.17 19.27 7.31
C ARG A 64 3.64 19.62 7.06
N THR A 65 4.06 19.54 5.81
CA THR A 65 5.40 19.97 5.36
C THR A 65 5.37 20.46 3.92
N PHE A 66 6.18 21.47 3.59
CA PHE A 66 6.37 21.89 2.19
C PHE A 66 7.22 20.86 1.45
N ALA A 67 6.80 20.48 0.24
CA ALA A 67 7.51 19.49 -0.58
C ALA A 67 7.74 19.94 -2.04
N GLY A 68 7.14 21.07 -2.46
CA GLY A 68 7.20 21.54 -3.84
C GLY A 68 6.33 20.70 -4.80
N PRO A 69 6.23 21.08 -6.09
CA PRO A 69 5.48 20.31 -7.07
C PRO A 69 6.23 19.03 -7.44
N GLU A 70 5.52 17.90 -7.43
CA GLU A 70 6.04 16.57 -7.72
C GLU A 70 5.00 15.80 -8.55
N ALA A 71 5.43 15.11 -9.61
CA ALA A 71 4.52 14.34 -10.47
C ALA A 71 4.12 12.97 -9.88
N ARG A 72 4.82 12.56 -8.82
CA ARG A 72 4.68 11.28 -8.11
C ARG A 72 3.62 11.36 -7.01
N THR A 73 3.24 10.19 -6.49
CA THR A 73 2.30 10.09 -5.37
C THR A 73 3.04 10.12 -4.03
N TYR A 74 2.64 11.03 -3.14
CA TYR A 74 3.14 11.05 -1.77
C TYR A 74 2.42 10.01 -0.92
N MET A 75 3.21 9.08 -0.37
CA MET A 75 2.76 8.10 0.61
C MET A 75 2.93 8.70 2.00
N VAL A 76 1.83 8.89 2.73
CA VAL A 76 1.82 9.54 4.05
C VAL A 76 1.32 8.56 5.10
N GLY A 77 2.17 8.19 6.05
CA GLY A 77 1.81 7.39 7.20
C GLY A 77 0.99 8.19 8.21
N LEU A 78 -0.13 7.64 8.67
CA LEU A 78 -0.92 8.26 9.74
C LEU A 78 -0.31 8.05 11.14
N HIS A 79 0.74 7.23 11.23
CA HIS A 79 1.53 6.98 12.43
C HIS A 79 2.93 6.46 12.05
N GLY A 80 3.86 6.43 13.00
CA GLY A 80 5.18 5.82 12.81
C GLY A 80 5.06 4.31 12.55
N GLY A 81 5.84 3.79 11.60
CA GLY A 81 5.82 2.36 11.25
C GLY A 81 4.54 1.90 10.51
N ALA A 82 3.84 2.81 9.81
CA ALA A 82 2.65 2.47 9.01
C ALA A 82 2.93 1.56 7.80
N GLY A 83 4.20 1.40 7.40
CA GLY A 83 4.58 0.64 6.20
C GLY A 83 4.78 1.51 4.96
N VAL A 84 4.91 2.83 5.12
CA VAL A 84 5.14 3.79 4.03
C VAL A 84 6.38 3.42 3.22
N THR A 85 7.53 3.25 3.88
CA THR A 85 8.79 2.90 3.23
C THR A 85 8.69 1.60 2.44
N THR A 86 8.08 0.56 3.02
CA THR A 86 7.83 -0.72 2.34
C THR A 86 6.97 -0.53 1.09
N LEU A 87 5.87 0.23 1.18
CA LEU A 87 5.00 0.48 0.03
C LEU A 87 5.69 1.31 -1.05
N THR A 88 6.45 2.33 -0.68
CA THR A 88 7.21 3.14 -1.64
C THR A 88 8.24 2.28 -2.38
N GLN A 89 8.94 1.37 -1.68
CA GLN A 89 9.86 0.41 -2.32
C GLN A 89 9.13 -0.53 -3.28
N LEU A 90 7.93 -1.01 -2.93
CA LEU A 90 7.12 -1.87 -3.80
C LEU A 90 6.58 -1.12 -5.02
N LEU A 91 6.17 0.13 -4.87
CA LEU A 91 5.64 0.95 -5.96
C LEU A 91 6.76 1.43 -6.91
N GLY A 92 7.95 1.68 -6.36
CA GLY A 92 9.11 2.23 -7.05
C GLY A 92 9.20 3.76 -6.91
N GLU A 93 10.42 4.28 -6.79
CA GLU A 93 10.71 5.71 -6.55
C GLU A 93 10.27 6.64 -7.69
N GLN A 94 10.03 6.08 -8.88
CA GLN A 94 9.48 6.81 -10.03
C GLN A 94 7.96 7.05 -9.92
N VAL A 95 7.28 6.31 -9.05
CA VAL A 95 5.81 6.34 -8.89
C VAL A 95 5.42 6.99 -7.56
N ALA A 96 6.17 6.70 -6.50
CA ALA A 96 5.83 7.10 -5.14
C ALA A 96 7.00 7.74 -4.39
N VAL A 97 6.67 8.65 -3.47
CA VAL A 97 7.61 9.31 -2.56
C VAL A 97 7.18 9.04 -1.12
N ASP A 98 8.11 8.63 -0.26
CA ASP A 98 7.87 8.48 1.18
C ASP A 98 7.86 9.87 1.84
N ALA A 99 6.68 10.30 2.32
CA ALA A 99 6.49 11.58 3.00
C ALA A 99 6.56 11.47 4.53
N GLY A 100 6.94 10.30 5.07
CA GLY A 100 6.89 10.00 6.50
C GLY A 100 5.47 10.15 7.02
N THR A 101 5.28 11.00 8.04
CA THR A 101 3.98 11.23 8.70
C THR A 101 3.42 12.63 8.48
N LYS A 102 3.94 13.36 7.49
CA LYS A 102 3.54 14.75 7.20
C LYS A 102 2.89 14.83 5.83
N VAL A 103 1.70 15.43 5.77
CA VAL A 103 0.99 15.69 4.51
C VAL A 103 1.71 16.81 3.75
N PRO A 104 2.09 16.60 2.48
CA PRO A 104 2.77 17.60 1.68
C PRO A 104 1.89 18.84 1.41
N LEU A 105 2.56 19.94 1.10
CA LEU A 105 2.02 21.23 0.71
C LEU A 105 2.65 21.68 -0.61
N GLY A 106 1.86 22.35 -1.44
CA GLY A 106 2.31 22.99 -2.69
C GLY A 106 2.02 22.16 -3.96
N GLY A 107 1.48 22.79 -4.99
CA GLY A 107 1.29 22.14 -6.30
C GLY A 107 0.19 21.07 -6.36
N THR A 108 -0.79 21.09 -5.46
CA THR A 108 -1.87 20.08 -5.33
C THR A 108 -1.34 18.65 -5.33
N PRO A 109 -0.54 18.26 -4.32
CA PRO A 109 0.14 16.97 -4.33
C PRO A 109 -0.88 15.82 -4.27
N LYS A 110 -0.58 14.74 -5.01
CA LYS A 110 -1.33 13.48 -4.91
C LYS A 110 -0.93 12.75 -3.64
N VAL A 111 -1.90 12.41 -2.80
CA VAL A 111 -1.64 11.80 -1.49
C VAL A 111 -2.36 10.47 -1.35
N LEU A 112 -1.62 9.45 -0.93
CA LEU A 112 -2.16 8.20 -0.38
C LEU A 112 -1.83 8.14 1.11
N LEU A 113 -2.86 8.02 1.94
CA LEU A 113 -2.69 7.79 3.37
C LEU A 113 -2.40 6.31 3.62
N VAL A 114 -1.56 6.01 4.61
CA VAL A 114 -1.19 4.65 4.99
C VAL A 114 -1.39 4.47 6.48
N ALA A 115 -2.06 3.40 6.88
CA ALA A 115 -2.19 3.03 8.28
C ALA A 115 -2.15 1.52 8.44
N ARG A 116 -1.68 1.06 9.59
CA ARG A 116 -1.82 -0.34 9.98
C ARG A 116 -3.19 -0.63 10.58
N THR A 117 -3.63 -1.88 10.49
CA THR A 117 -4.93 -2.34 11.00
C THR A 117 -5.03 -2.44 12.52
N HIS A 118 -4.00 -2.06 13.30
CA HIS A 118 -4.07 -2.04 14.77
C HIS A 118 -4.89 -0.83 15.28
N ALA A 119 -5.30 -0.88 16.56
CA ALA A 119 -6.22 0.10 17.14
C ALA A 119 -5.79 1.57 16.96
N ALA A 120 -4.52 1.91 17.25
CA ALA A 120 -4.04 3.29 17.10
C ALA A 120 -3.98 3.74 15.63
N GLY A 121 -3.65 2.83 14.71
CA GLY A 121 -3.70 3.08 13.27
C GLY A 121 -5.12 3.38 12.79
N LEU A 122 -6.11 2.57 13.18
CA LEU A 122 -7.51 2.79 12.81
C LEU A 122 -8.08 4.08 13.43
N ALA A 123 -7.72 4.41 14.67
CA ALA A 123 -8.07 5.70 15.27
C ALA A 123 -7.45 6.89 14.52
N ALA A 124 -6.22 6.74 14.03
CA ALA A 124 -5.57 7.76 13.20
C ALA A 124 -6.28 7.94 11.85
N VAL A 125 -6.80 6.85 11.24
CA VAL A 125 -7.65 6.92 10.05
C VAL A 125 -8.94 7.70 10.33
N GLN A 126 -9.62 7.44 11.44
CA GLN A 126 -10.83 8.19 11.82
C GLN A 126 -10.54 9.69 11.94
N ARG A 127 -9.43 10.07 12.59
CA ARG A 127 -8.99 11.48 12.71
C ARG A 127 -8.70 12.09 11.35
N ALA A 128 -7.95 11.39 10.49
CA ALA A 128 -7.65 11.86 9.13
C ALA A 128 -8.92 12.06 8.30
N GLY A 129 -9.88 11.13 8.45
CA GLY A 129 -11.19 11.21 7.83
C GLY A 129 -12.01 12.41 8.27
N GLN A 130 -11.98 12.76 9.56
CA GLN A 130 -12.64 13.98 10.08
C GLN A 130 -12.00 15.25 9.50
N VAL A 131 -10.67 15.31 9.46
CA VAL A 131 -9.91 16.42 8.85
C VAL A 131 -10.27 16.57 7.36
N TRP A 132 -10.30 15.46 6.62
CA TRP A 132 -10.66 15.47 5.21
C TRP A 132 -12.13 15.86 4.98
N ALA A 133 -13.06 15.27 5.74
CA ALA A 133 -14.49 15.54 5.61
C ALA A 133 -14.87 16.99 5.95
N ALA A 134 -14.06 17.67 6.76
CA ALA A 134 -14.15 19.09 7.05
C ALA A 134 -13.50 20.00 5.99
N GLY A 135 -12.99 19.44 4.90
CA GLY A 135 -12.38 20.19 3.81
C GLY A 135 -11.00 20.77 4.14
N GLN A 136 -10.36 20.37 5.24
CA GLN A 136 -9.06 20.91 5.66
C GLN A 136 -7.88 20.41 4.79
N LEU A 137 -8.15 19.50 3.85
CA LEU A 137 -7.19 18.96 2.87
C LEU A 137 -7.60 19.35 1.44
N SER A 138 -8.21 20.52 1.25
CA SER A 138 -8.66 20.99 -0.07
C SER A 138 -7.52 21.30 -1.05
N ASP A 139 -6.29 21.42 -0.53
CA ASP A 139 -5.09 21.76 -1.28
C ASP A 139 -4.26 20.53 -1.68
N VAL A 140 -4.78 19.32 -1.47
CA VAL A 140 -4.16 18.05 -1.91
C VAL A 140 -5.17 17.21 -2.70
N GLU A 141 -4.69 16.42 -3.67
CA GLU A 141 -5.49 15.39 -4.33
C GLU A 141 -5.42 14.11 -3.49
N LEU A 142 -6.35 13.94 -2.54
CA LEU A 142 -6.42 12.74 -1.73
C LEU A 142 -6.94 11.54 -2.54
N LEU A 143 -6.04 10.62 -2.90
CA LEU A 143 -6.34 9.43 -3.69
C LEU A 143 -7.04 8.33 -2.86
N GLY A 144 -6.79 8.29 -1.55
CA GLY A 144 -7.41 7.33 -0.64
C GLY A 144 -6.49 6.85 0.48
N LEU A 145 -6.76 5.63 0.96
CA LEU A 145 -6.15 4.98 2.11
C LEU A 145 -5.63 3.59 1.75
N VAL A 146 -4.43 3.24 2.22
CA VAL A 146 -3.91 1.87 2.22
C VAL A 146 -3.87 1.35 3.65
N LEU A 147 -4.67 0.34 3.93
CA LEU A 147 -4.60 -0.44 5.17
C LEU A 147 -3.55 -1.53 5.03
N VAL A 148 -2.60 -1.59 5.94
CA VAL A 148 -1.57 -2.63 6.00
C VAL A 148 -1.86 -3.54 7.19
N ASP A 149 -1.99 -4.84 6.96
CA ASP A 149 -2.23 -5.78 8.04
C ASP A 149 -1.06 -5.73 9.05
N ASP A 150 -1.39 -5.67 10.34
CA ASP A 150 -0.42 -5.68 11.44
C ASP A 150 -0.03 -7.10 11.90
N GLY A 151 -0.68 -8.14 11.35
CA GLY A 151 -0.37 -9.54 11.61
C GLY A 151 -1.13 -10.49 10.67
N PRO A 152 -0.85 -11.81 10.75
CA PRO A 152 -1.42 -12.82 9.85
C PRO A 152 -2.90 -13.13 10.10
N ARG A 153 -3.46 -12.71 11.25
CA ARG A 153 -4.85 -12.94 11.61
C ARG A 153 -5.48 -11.64 12.07
N ILE A 154 -6.70 -11.39 11.61
CA ILE A 154 -7.48 -10.22 11.98
C ILE A 154 -8.67 -10.64 12.86
N GLY A 155 -8.81 -10.01 14.03
CA GLY A 155 -9.90 -10.34 14.95
C GLY A 155 -11.25 -9.77 14.51
N LYS A 156 -12.37 -10.31 14.99
CA LYS A 156 -13.73 -9.81 14.65
C LYS A 156 -13.93 -8.31 14.94
N ALA A 157 -13.47 -7.84 16.10
CA ALA A 157 -13.56 -6.42 16.47
C ALA A 157 -12.72 -5.54 15.54
N GLN A 158 -11.53 -6.02 15.17
CA GLN A 158 -10.64 -5.35 14.24
C GLN A 158 -11.22 -5.28 12.83
N LEU A 159 -11.82 -6.38 12.33
CA LEU A 159 -12.57 -6.39 11.07
C LEU A 159 -13.70 -5.36 11.08
N SER A 160 -14.48 -5.30 12.16
CA SER A 160 -15.56 -4.32 12.29
C SER A 160 -15.03 -2.89 12.21
N ALA A 161 -13.93 -2.60 12.91
CA ALA A 161 -13.30 -1.28 12.87
C ALA A 161 -12.73 -0.95 11.48
N CYS A 162 -12.11 -1.91 10.79
CA CYS A 162 -11.68 -1.76 9.40
C CYS A 162 -12.86 -1.41 8.48
N ARG A 163 -13.98 -2.15 8.55
CA ARG A 163 -15.17 -1.88 7.74
C ARG A 163 -15.74 -0.48 7.95
N GLN A 164 -15.69 0.03 9.18
CA GLN A 164 -16.11 1.39 9.49
C GLN A 164 -15.20 2.42 8.82
N VAL A 165 -13.87 2.28 8.94
CA VAL A 165 -12.94 3.28 8.40
C VAL A 165 -12.84 3.27 6.87
N MET A 166 -13.08 2.11 6.24
CA MET A 166 -13.05 1.96 4.78
C MET A 166 -14.08 2.83 4.05
N GLN A 167 -15.13 3.27 4.75
CA GLN A 167 -16.21 4.09 4.21
C GLN A 167 -15.97 5.60 4.37
N ILE A 168 -14.87 6.01 5.01
CA ILE A 168 -14.65 7.42 5.39
C ILE A 168 -13.95 8.21 4.28
N LEU A 169 -13.05 7.56 3.54
CA LEU A 169 -12.16 8.19 2.55
C LEU A 169 -12.52 7.74 1.12
N PRO A 170 -12.07 8.46 0.08
CA PRO A 170 -12.52 8.21 -1.29
C PRO A 170 -12.37 6.77 -1.77
N ARG A 171 -11.26 6.13 -1.38
CA ARG A 171 -10.96 4.76 -1.76
C ARG A 171 -10.08 4.12 -0.72
N THR A 172 -10.28 2.83 -0.44
CA THR A 172 -9.46 2.09 0.50
C THR A 172 -8.95 0.78 -0.11
N TRP A 173 -7.64 0.58 -0.07
CA TRP A 173 -6.96 -0.66 -0.42
C TRP A 173 -6.49 -1.39 0.82
N ARG A 174 -6.25 -2.69 0.70
CA ARG A 174 -5.63 -3.50 1.74
C ARG A 174 -4.40 -4.23 1.22
N ILE A 175 -3.33 -4.16 1.98
CA ILE A 175 -2.12 -4.96 1.79
C ILE A 175 -2.10 -5.97 2.92
N GLY A 176 -2.41 -7.22 2.55
CA GLY A 176 -2.43 -8.33 3.47
C GLY A 176 -1.04 -8.66 4.02
N TRP A 177 -1.01 -9.42 5.11
CA TRP A 177 0.23 -9.90 5.71
C TRP A 177 1.06 -10.76 4.75
N VAL A 178 2.35 -10.45 4.62
CA VAL A 178 3.34 -11.24 3.86
C VAL A 178 4.49 -11.61 4.78
N GLU A 179 4.54 -12.89 5.19
CA GLU A 179 5.48 -13.35 6.23
C GLU A 179 6.95 -13.12 5.83
N SER A 180 7.30 -13.37 4.56
CA SER A 180 8.69 -13.25 4.08
C SER A 180 9.26 -11.83 4.21
N TRP A 181 8.43 -10.80 4.20
CA TRP A 181 8.87 -9.41 4.32
C TRP A 181 9.43 -9.07 5.72
N ARG A 182 9.23 -9.91 6.74
CA ARG A 182 9.82 -9.70 8.07
C ARG A 182 11.33 -9.93 8.12
N THR A 183 11.82 -10.79 7.23
CA THR A 183 13.22 -11.23 7.20
C THR A 183 13.97 -10.68 5.99
N GLN A 184 13.28 -9.95 5.12
CA GLN A 184 13.86 -9.32 3.94
C GLN A 184 14.16 -7.84 4.23
N THR A 185 15.34 -7.37 3.83
CA THR A 185 15.68 -5.94 3.88
C THR A 185 14.94 -5.13 2.83
N THR A 186 14.64 -5.75 1.68
CA THR A 186 13.87 -5.16 0.58
C THR A 186 12.71 -6.09 0.24
N PRO A 187 11.46 -5.60 0.25
CA PRO A 187 10.29 -6.43 0.00
C PRO A 187 10.26 -6.88 -1.46
N GLU A 188 10.21 -8.19 -1.70
CA GLU A 188 10.10 -8.73 -3.05
C GLU A 188 8.62 -8.91 -3.43
N ILE A 189 8.17 -8.22 -4.49
CA ILE A 189 6.77 -8.27 -4.94
C ILE A 189 6.44 -9.55 -5.72
N SER A 190 7.40 -10.13 -6.45
CA SER A 190 7.20 -11.36 -7.25
C SER A 190 6.77 -12.55 -6.41
N ALA A 191 7.30 -12.64 -5.19
CA ALA A 191 7.00 -13.70 -4.21
C ALA A 191 5.79 -13.40 -3.31
N ALA A 192 5.15 -12.23 -3.45
CA ALA A 192 3.99 -11.88 -2.65
C ALA A 192 2.71 -12.57 -3.16
N PRO A 193 1.70 -12.81 -2.29
CA PRO A 193 0.42 -13.36 -2.72
C PRO A 193 -0.19 -12.60 -3.89
N LEU A 194 -0.87 -13.30 -4.80
CA LEU A 194 -1.45 -12.71 -6.02
C LEU A 194 -2.28 -11.45 -5.76
N ARG A 195 -3.08 -11.43 -4.68
CA ARG A 195 -3.88 -10.27 -4.31
C ARG A 195 -3.01 -9.04 -4.01
N VAL A 196 -1.94 -9.21 -3.22
CA VAL A 196 -0.99 -8.13 -2.91
C VAL A 196 -0.35 -7.58 -4.18
N ARG A 197 0.09 -8.46 -5.09
CA ARG A 197 0.63 -8.08 -6.41
C ARG A 197 -0.35 -7.24 -7.21
N ARG A 198 -1.61 -7.67 -7.31
CA ARG A 198 -2.67 -6.93 -8.03
C ARG A 198 -2.99 -5.58 -7.38
N THR A 199 -3.07 -5.52 -6.05
CA THR A 199 -3.28 -4.28 -5.32
C THR A 199 -2.14 -3.29 -5.59
N VAL A 200 -0.88 -3.73 -5.51
CA VAL A 200 0.29 -2.87 -5.81
C VAL A 200 0.24 -2.36 -7.26
N ASN A 201 -0.12 -3.20 -8.23
CA ASN A 201 -0.29 -2.76 -9.62
C ASN A 201 -1.42 -1.74 -9.78
N GLN A 202 -2.53 -1.90 -9.07
CA GLN A 202 -3.62 -0.91 -9.09
C GLN A 202 -3.20 0.42 -8.46
N LEU A 203 -2.41 0.38 -7.38
CA LEU A 203 -1.84 1.57 -6.75
C LEU A 203 -0.85 2.31 -7.67
N ARG A 204 -0.05 1.57 -8.45
CA ARG A 204 0.81 2.17 -9.49
C ARG A 204 -0.02 2.89 -10.56
N ALA A 205 -1.15 2.31 -10.97
CA ALA A 205 -2.01 2.88 -12.00
C ALA A 205 -2.72 4.17 -11.54
N ILE A 206 -3.18 4.24 -10.29
CA ILE A 206 -3.85 5.45 -9.77
C ILE A 206 -2.85 6.59 -9.53
N GLY A 207 -1.61 6.26 -9.17
CA GLY A 207 -0.56 7.25 -8.94
C GLY A 207 0.07 7.82 -10.21
N ALA A 208 -0.20 7.22 -11.37
CA ALA A 208 0.36 7.66 -12.64
C ALA A 208 0.00 9.13 -12.95
N PRO A 209 0.89 9.89 -13.59
CA PRO A 209 0.58 11.23 -14.08
C PRO A 209 -0.66 11.16 -14.97
N ARG A 210 -1.66 12.02 -14.72
CA ARG A 210 -2.74 12.17 -15.70
C ARG A 210 -2.13 12.88 -16.90
N THR A 211 -2.02 12.21 -18.03
CA THR A 211 -1.69 12.88 -19.29
C THR A 211 -2.82 13.85 -19.58
N VAL A 212 -2.55 15.15 -19.39
CA VAL A 212 -3.49 16.19 -19.81
C VAL A 212 -3.41 16.20 -21.32
N ASN A 213 -4.33 15.51 -21.99
CA ASN A 213 -4.48 15.64 -23.43
C ASN A 213 -5.04 17.04 -23.67
N SER A 214 -4.15 17.99 -23.95
CA SER A 214 -4.50 19.29 -24.48
C SER A 214 -5.10 19.08 -25.87
N THR A 215 -6.41 18.94 -25.95
CA THR A 215 -7.15 19.21 -27.18
C THR A 215 -7.02 20.71 -27.43
N THR A 216 -5.96 21.09 -28.12
CA THR A 216 -5.86 22.38 -28.80
C THR A 216 -6.98 22.39 -29.84
N ASN A 217 -8.12 22.99 -29.48
CA ASN A 217 -9.11 23.40 -30.46
C ASN A 217 -8.55 24.68 -31.09
N GLU A 218 -7.66 24.52 -32.08
CA GLU A 218 -7.26 25.62 -32.95
C GLU A 218 -8.49 26.13 -33.68
N GLY A 219 -8.63 27.45 -33.67
CA GLY A 219 -9.84 28.15 -34.02
C GLY A 219 -10.29 27.95 -35.46
N ASN A 220 -11.60 28.10 -35.65
CA ASN A 220 -12.16 28.49 -36.94
C ASN A 220 -12.40 30.01 -36.91
N PRO A 221 -11.62 30.83 -37.63
CA PRO A 221 -11.99 32.22 -37.85
C PRO A 221 -12.98 32.35 -39.01
N SER A 222 -14.08 33.05 -38.70
CA SER A 222 -15.06 33.72 -39.59
C SER A 222 -15.94 32.88 -40.50
#